data_AF-A0A817CQI9-F1
#
_entry.id   AF-A0A817CQI9-F1
#
_cell.length_a   1.000
_cell.length_b   1.000
_cell.length_c   1.000
_cell.angle_alpha   90.00
_cell.angle_beta   90.00
_cell.angle_gamma   90.00
#
_symmetry.space_group_name_H-M   'P 1'
#
loop_
_entity.id
_entity.type
_entity.pdbx_description
1 polymer ?
#
loop_
_entity_poly.entity_id
_entity_poly.type
_entity_poly.pdbx_seq_one_letter_code
_entity_poly.pdbx_strand_id
1 'polypeptide(L)'
;MKHVEDFYIIYQYQNPDLKFTKRVYLATDDPSVFNDTRTKYPDYVFYGDTAVAESAQMNSRFRAGSLKGVLLDLHFLSLCDYLVCTVSSQFCRVAYEAMQQYVVDGSWRIQSIDDIYYFGGQSSHYQRAVISHKNIWPGELSFERGDIIKTEGNHWDGFSQGSHTKNGTSGLYPSYKTEDIINIVKMYTYPEVKIEDADV
;
A
#
# COMPACT_ATOMS: atom_id res chain seq x y z
N MET A 1 3.28 -7.35 11.81
CA MET A 1 2.27 -7.72 12.83
C MET A 1 1.74 -6.55 13.64
N LYS A 2 2.54 -5.58 14.10
CA LYS A 2 2.00 -4.37 14.78
C LYS A 2 0.82 -3.73 14.02
N HIS A 3 1.00 -3.40 12.75
CA HIS A 3 -0.07 -2.80 11.92
C HIS A 3 -1.27 -3.73 11.67
N VAL A 4 -1.06 -5.05 11.73
CA VAL A 4 -2.16 -6.03 11.66
C VAL A 4 -2.99 -5.98 12.94
N GLU A 5 -2.35 -5.89 14.11
CA GLU A 5 -3.03 -5.71 15.38
C GLU A 5 -3.76 -4.36 15.44
N ASP A 6 -3.11 -3.28 15.00
CA ASP A 6 -3.72 -1.94 14.93
C ASP A 6 -5.03 -1.98 14.09
N PHE A 7 -5.02 -2.68 12.95
CA PHE A 7 -6.23 -2.90 12.15
C PHE A 7 -7.31 -3.66 12.93
N TYR A 8 -6.97 -4.77 13.59
CA TYR A 8 -7.95 -5.56 14.36
C TYR A 8 -8.52 -4.81 15.57
N ILE A 9 -7.73 -3.94 16.21
CA ILE A 9 -8.20 -3.04 17.25
C ILE A 9 -9.26 -2.09 16.69
N ILE A 10 -8.98 -1.44 15.56
CA ILE A 10 -9.95 -0.55 14.89
C ILE A 10 -11.21 -1.32 14.47
N TYR A 11 -11.04 -2.51 13.90
CA TYR A 11 -12.15 -3.37 13.49
C TYR A 11 -13.05 -3.76 14.66
N GLN A 12 -12.47 -4.09 15.83
CA GLN A 12 -13.23 -4.37 17.05
C GLN A 12 -13.98 -3.13 17.56
N TYR A 13 -13.38 -1.94 17.50
CA TYR A 13 -14.06 -0.70 17.88
C TYR A 13 -15.24 -0.37 16.96
N GLN A 14 -15.12 -0.64 15.67
CA GLN A 14 -16.19 -0.46 14.69
C GLN A 14 -17.29 -1.51 14.83
N ASN A 15 -16.98 -2.69 15.37
CA ASN A 15 -17.89 -3.82 15.50
C ASN A 15 -17.86 -4.38 16.94
N PRO A 16 -18.30 -3.62 17.96
CA PRO A 16 -18.08 -3.96 19.38
C PRO A 16 -18.73 -5.29 19.82
N ASP A 17 -19.86 -5.65 19.22
CA ASP A 17 -20.60 -6.88 19.56
C ASP A 17 -20.16 -8.10 18.74
N LEU A 18 -19.35 -7.90 17.69
CA LEU A 18 -18.92 -8.97 16.81
C LEU A 18 -17.77 -9.73 17.46
N LYS A 19 -17.99 -11.02 17.71
CA LYS A 19 -16.90 -11.96 18.03
C LYS A 19 -16.28 -12.47 16.74
N PHE A 20 -14.99 -12.27 16.58
CA PHE A 20 -14.25 -12.74 15.41
C PHE A 20 -12.93 -13.40 15.81
N THR A 21 -12.39 -14.18 14.87
CA THR A 21 -11.04 -14.73 14.96
C THR A 21 -10.11 -13.85 14.13
N LYS A 22 -8.94 -13.48 14.67
CA LYS A 22 -7.94 -12.73 13.92
C LYS A 22 -7.29 -13.64 12.88
N ARG A 23 -7.60 -13.43 11.60
CA ARG A 23 -7.11 -14.24 10.48
C ARG A 23 -6.07 -13.45 9.67
N VAL A 24 -5.01 -14.10 9.23
CA VAL A 24 -3.97 -13.49 8.39
C VAL A 24 -3.68 -14.41 7.23
N TYR A 25 -3.79 -13.91 6.01
CA TYR A 25 -3.20 -14.57 4.85
C TYR A 25 -1.75 -14.12 4.73
N LEU A 26 -0.81 -15.07 4.80
CA LEU A 26 0.62 -14.84 4.72
C LEU A 26 1.15 -15.33 3.36
N ALA A 27 1.56 -14.38 2.52
CA ALA A 27 2.32 -14.65 1.30
C ALA A 27 3.78 -14.23 1.53
N THR A 28 4.71 -15.14 1.27
CA THR A 28 6.15 -14.92 1.50
C THR A 28 6.97 -15.87 0.63
N ASP A 29 8.21 -15.50 0.29
CA ASP A 29 9.21 -16.39 -0.30
C ASP A 29 10.13 -17.05 0.75
N ASP A 30 9.89 -16.79 2.03
CA ASP A 30 10.56 -17.43 3.16
C ASP A 30 9.61 -18.40 3.91
N PRO A 31 9.71 -19.72 3.67
CA PRO A 31 8.82 -20.70 4.30
C PRO A 31 9.02 -20.79 5.83
N SER A 32 10.16 -20.35 6.37
CA SER A 32 10.43 -20.43 7.81
C SER A 32 9.49 -19.54 8.63
N VAL A 33 8.97 -18.47 8.02
CA VAL A 33 8.10 -17.48 8.67
C VAL A 33 6.76 -18.08 9.12
N PHE A 34 6.29 -19.16 8.49
CA PHE A 34 5.02 -19.80 8.88
C PHE A 34 5.06 -20.40 10.29
N ASN A 35 6.17 -21.05 10.66
CA ASN A 35 6.31 -21.62 12.00
C ASN A 35 6.54 -20.52 13.04
N ASP A 36 7.36 -19.53 12.68
CA ASP A 36 7.69 -18.38 13.50
C ASP A 36 6.44 -17.56 13.88
N THR A 37 5.58 -17.26 12.90
CA THR A 37 4.36 -16.48 13.11
C THR A 37 3.35 -17.21 13.98
N ARG A 38 3.12 -18.51 13.74
CA ARG A 38 2.23 -19.34 14.58
C ARG A 38 2.72 -19.45 16.03
N THR A 39 4.04 -19.48 16.23
CA THR A 39 4.63 -19.56 17.58
C THR A 39 4.55 -18.22 18.31
N LYS A 40 4.87 -17.11 17.61
CA LYS A 40 4.92 -15.77 18.21
C LYS A 40 3.55 -15.13 18.39
N TYR A 41 2.55 -15.53 17.61
CA TYR A 41 1.20 -14.95 17.59
C TYR A 41 0.13 -16.04 17.68
N PRO A 42 0.00 -16.73 18.83
CA PRO A 42 -0.92 -17.86 18.99
C PRO A 42 -2.41 -17.46 18.91
N ASP A 43 -2.73 -16.19 19.16
CA ASP A 43 -4.11 -15.66 19.08
C ASP A 43 -4.58 -15.40 17.64
N TYR A 44 -3.72 -15.68 16.65
CA TYR A 44 -3.97 -15.48 15.23
C TYR A 44 -4.04 -16.80 14.48
N VAL A 45 -4.92 -16.86 13.49
CA VAL A 45 -4.98 -17.97 12.52
C VAL A 45 -4.28 -17.54 11.24
N PHE A 46 -3.15 -18.18 10.92
CA PHE A 46 -2.39 -17.91 9.71
C PHE A 46 -2.75 -18.90 8.59
N TYR A 47 -3.24 -18.36 7.48
CA TYR A 47 -3.41 -19.03 6.20
C TYR A 47 -2.23 -18.73 5.28
N GLY A 48 -2.01 -19.61 4.31
CA GLY A 48 -0.96 -19.51 3.30
C GLY A 48 -0.37 -20.89 3.03
N ASP A 49 0.34 -21.01 1.92
CA ASP A 49 0.86 -22.29 1.44
C ASP A 49 2.40 -22.30 1.52
N THR A 50 2.94 -23.09 2.45
CA THR A 50 4.39 -23.27 2.63
C THR A 50 5.06 -23.79 1.35
N ALA A 51 4.37 -24.63 0.57
CA ALA A 51 4.92 -25.14 -0.69
C ALA A 51 4.98 -24.04 -1.77
N VAL A 52 4.04 -23.08 -1.74
CA VAL A 52 4.12 -21.89 -2.60
C VAL A 52 5.31 -21.04 -2.21
N ALA A 53 5.53 -20.81 -0.92
CA ALA A 53 6.70 -20.06 -0.42
C ALA A 53 8.03 -20.71 -0.84
N GLU A 54 8.16 -22.03 -0.70
CA GLU A 54 9.32 -22.78 -1.20
C GLU A 54 9.50 -22.64 -2.72
N SER A 55 8.41 -22.63 -3.48
CA SER A 55 8.44 -22.48 -4.94
C SER A 55 8.73 -21.04 -5.42
N ALA A 56 8.62 -20.04 -4.55
CA ALA A 56 8.89 -18.64 -4.86
C ALA A 56 10.38 -18.26 -4.71
N GLN A 57 11.17 -19.14 -4.09
CA GLN A 57 12.61 -18.99 -3.92
C GLN A 57 13.34 -18.88 -5.27
N MET A 58 14.48 -18.18 -5.30
CA MET A 58 15.21 -17.86 -6.54
C MET A 58 15.54 -19.08 -7.42
N ASN A 59 15.73 -20.26 -6.83
CA ASN A 59 16.10 -21.50 -7.53
C ASN A 59 14.93 -22.17 -8.28
N SER A 60 13.68 -21.84 -7.94
CA SER A 60 12.46 -22.50 -8.43
C SER A 60 11.44 -21.54 -9.05
N ARG A 61 11.65 -20.22 -8.86
CA ARG A 61 10.77 -19.11 -9.27
C ARG A 61 10.27 -19.13 -10.71
N PHE A 62 11.09 -19.57 -11.67
CA PHE A 62 10.74 -19.53 -13.10
C PHE A 62 10.07 -20.82 -13.60
N ARG A 63 9.49 -21.63 -12.71
CA ARG A 63 8.75 -22.85 -13.07
C ARG A 63 7.25 -22.58 -13.12
N ALA A 64 6.53 -23.30 -14.00
CA ALA A 64 5.08 -23.17 -14.15
C ALA A 64 4.29 -23.37 -12.84
N GLY A 65 4.77 -24.26 -11.96
CA GLY A 65 4.17 -24.45 -10.63
C GLY A 65 4.30 -23.23 -9.72
N SER A 66 5.41 -22.50 -9.80
CA SER A 66 5.65 -21.27 -9.05
C SER A 66 4.68 -20.16 -9.50
N LEU A 67 4.45 -20.02 -10.80
CA LEU A 67 3.47 -19.05 -11.34
C LEU A 67 2.06 -19.30 -10.77
N LYS A 68 1.60 -20.55 -10.73
CA LYS A 68 0.29 -20.87 -10.15
C LYS A 68 0.22 -20.48 -8.67
N GLY A 69 1.26 -20.78 -7.90
CA GLY A 69 1.33 -20.42 -6.48
C GLY A 69 1.27 -18.90 -6.27
N VAL A 70 2.10 -18.16 -7.00
CA VAL A 70 2.15 -16.69 -6.94
C VAL A 70 0.80 -16.06 -7.35
N LEU A 71 0.10 -16.62 -8.34
CA LEU A 71 -1.25 -16.15 -8.71
C LEU A 71 -2.30 -16.42 -7.63
N LEU A 72 -2.21 -17.54 -6.91
CA LEU A 72 -3.08 -17.84 -5.77
C LEU A 72 -2.81 -16.87 -4.62
N ASP A 73 -1.55 -16.63 -4.29
CA ASP A 73 -1.16 -15.64 -3.28
C ASP A 73 -1.69 -14.25 -3.65
N LEU A 74 -1.52 -13.84 -4.90
CA LEU A 74 -2.01 -12.55 -5.40
C LEU A 74 -3.53 -12.44 -5.23
N HIS A 75 -4.26 -13.49 -5.63
CA HIS A 75 -5.70 -13.54 -5.51
C HIS A 75 -6.15 -13.41 -4.05
N PHE A 76 -5.61 -14.21 -3.14
CA PHE A 76 -6.00 -14.14 -1.74
C PHE A 76 -5.61 -12.82 -1.07
N LEU A 77 -4.44 -12.26 -1.39
CA LEU A 77 -4.07 -10.93 -0.92
C LEU A 77 -5.06 -9.85 -1.41
N SER A 78 -5.49 -9.92 -2.68
CA SER A 78 -6.45 -8.95 -3.23
C SER A 78 -7.83 -9.01 -2.59
N LEU A 79 -8.18 -10.14 -1.96
CA LEU A 79 -9.45 -10.34 -1.25
C LEU A 79 -9.37 -10.01 0.25
N CYS A 80 -8.19 -9.70 0.78
CA CYS A 80 -8.04 -9.35 2.19
C CYS A 80 -8.74 -8.01 2.51
N ASP A 81 -9.24 -7.88 3.74
CA ASP A 81 -9.83 -6.61 4.20
C ASP A 81 -8.82 -5.48 4.33
N TYR A 82 -7.54 -5.84 4.55
CA TYR A 82 -6.43 -4.91 4.76
C TYR A 82 -5.11 -5.56 4.37
N LEU A 83 -4.21 -4.78 3.75
CA LEU A 83 -2.86 -5.22 3.38
C LEU A 83 -1.80 -4.59 4.29
N VAL A 84 -0.84 -5.41 4.73
CA VAL A 84 0.38 -4.93 5.39
C VAL A 84 1.57 -5.52 4.67
N CYS A 85 2.38 -4.69 4.01
CA CYS A 85 3.45 -5.17 3.13
C CYS A 85 4.54 -4.12 2.91
N THR A 86 5.54 -4.46 2.09
CA THR A 86 6.43 -3.51 1.45
C THR A 86 5.88 -3.13 0.08
N VAL A 87 5.57 -1.85 -0.12
CA VAL A 87 5.10 -1.32 -1.41
C VAL A 87 6.24 -1.24 -2.42
N SER A 88 7.50 -1.30 -2.00
CA SER A 88 8.64 -1.52 -2.90
C SER A 88 8.50 -2.82 -3.72
N SER A 89 7.81 -3.83 -3.18
CA SER A 89 7.48 -5.07 -3.89
C SER A 89 6.36 -4.86 -4.91
N GLN A 90 6.67 -5.09 -6.19
CA GLN A 90 5.67 -5.11 -7.27
C GLN A 90 4.51 -6.05 -6.95
N PHE A 91 4.81 -7.18 -6.30
CA PHE A 91 3.79 -8.16 -5.94
C PHE A 91 2.74 -7.58 -4.99
N CYS A 92 3.15 -6.79 -3.99
CA CYS A 92 2.18 -6.11 -3.13
C CYS A 92 1.38 -5.05 -3.88
N ARG A 93 2.03 -4.29 -4.77
CA ARG A 93 1.33 -3.25 -5.56
C ARG A 93 0.24 -3.84 -6.44
N VAL A 94 0.52 -4.96 -7.12
CA VAL A 94 -0.50 -5.64 -7.94
C VAL A 94 -1.63 -6.21 -7.07
N ALA A 95 -1.33 -6.75 -5.88
CA ALA A 95 -2.37 -7.21 -4.96
C ALA A 95 -3.29 -6.06 -4.52
N TYR A 96 -2.70 -4.90 -4.21
CA TYR A 96 -3.40 -3.69 -3.83
C TYR A 96 -4.22 -3.09 -4.98
N GLU A 97 -3.70 -3.11 -6.21
CA GLU A 97 -4.42 -2.70 -7.43
C GLU A 97 -5.62 -3.61 -7.70
N ALA A 98 -5.42 -4.93 -7.61
CA ALA A 98 -6.49 -5.90 -7.77
C ALA A 98 -7.58 -5.76 -6.70
N MET A 99 -7.21 -5.43 -5.45
CA MET A 99 -8.16 -5.15 -4.37
C MET A 99 -9.17 -4.07 -4.73
N GLN A 100 -8.77 -3.03 -5.47
CA GLN A 100 -9.65 -1.91 -5.82
C GLN A 100 -10.83 -2.33 -6.71
N GLN A 101 -10.80 -3.53 -7.31
CA GLN A 101 -11.92 -4.05 -8.11
C GLN A 101 -13.03 -4.67 -7.26
N TYR A 102 -12.76 -5.01 -5.99
CA TYR A 102 -13.69 -5.72 -5.12
C TYR A 102 -14.38 -4.83 -4.08
N VAL A 103 -13.96 -3.56 -3.98
CA VAL A 103 -14.49 -2.60 -3.00
C VAL A 103 -14.68 -1.25 -3.66
N VAL A 104 -15.67 -0.48 -3.18
CA VAL A 104 -15.99 0.85 -3.73
C VAL A 104 -14.81 1.82 -3.60
N ASP A 105 -14.19 1.86 -2.41
CA ASP A 105 -12.97 2.61 -2.14
C ASP A 105 -12.09 1.83 -1.15
N GLY A 106 -11.02 1.24 -1.70
CA GLY A 106 -10.01 0.50 -0.96
C GLY A 106 -8.70 1.27 -0.81
N SER A 107 -8.67 2.57 -1.11
CA SER A 107 -7.43 3.35 -1.18
C SER A 107 -6.68 3.43 0.16
N TRP A 108 -7.40 3.31 1.27
CA TRP A 108 -6.87 3.32 2.64
C TRP A 108 -6.56 1.92 3.18
N ARG A 109 -6.91 0.84 2.45
CA ARG A 109 -6.81 -0.56 2.93
C ARG A 109 -5.40 -1.15 2.85
N ILE A 110 -4.38 -0.31 2.96
CA ILE A 110 -2.98 -0.72 2.91
C ILE A 110 -2.15 0.06 3.93
N GLN A 111 -1.25 -0.64 4.60
CA GLN A 111 -0.12 -0.07 5.32
C GLN A 111 1.16 -0.59 4.69
N SER A 112 1.90 0.32 4.04
CA SER A 112 3.28 0.06 3.65
C SER A 112 4.21 0.20 4.85
N ILE A 113 5.27 -0.59 4.90
CA ILE A 113 6.38 -0.40 5.86
C ILE A 113 7.60 0.27 5.22
N ASP A 114 7.51 0.68 3.95
CA ASP A 114 8.56 1.37 3.21
C ASP A 114 8.00 2.48 2.31
N ASP A 115 7.80 2.22 1.01
CA ASP A 115 7.43 3.21 0.00
C ASP A 115 5.96 3.62 0.11
N ILE A 116 5.63 4.79 -0.42
CA ILE A 116 4.24 5.13 -0.82
C ILE A 116 3.88 4.40 -2.11
N TYR A 117 2.59 4.32 -2.47
CA TYR A 117 2.19 3.73 -3.76
C TYR A 117 2.86 4.45 -4.94
N TYR A 118 3.38 3.67 -5.89
CA TYR A 118 3.91 4.18 -7.15
C TYR A 118 3.78 3.15 -8.28
N PHE A 119 3.74 3.64 -9.51
CA PHE A 119 3.82 2.86 -10.73
C PHE A 119 5.17 3.08 -11.42
N GLY A 120 5.85 2.01 -11.80
CA GLY A 120 7.17 2.11 -12.45
C GLY A 120 7.09 2.86 -13.78
N GLY A 121 7.81 3.98 -13.89
CA GLY A 121 7.74 4.86 -15.07
C GLY A 121 6.66 5.94 -15.02
N GLN A 122 6.01 6.15 -13.86
CA GLN A 122 5.06 7.25 -13.67
C GLN A 122 5.71 8.63 -13.85
N SER A 123 4.88 9.63 -14.14
CA SER A 123 5.28 11.04 -13.97
C SER A 123 5.56 11.36 -12.50
N SER A 124 6.27 12.46 -12.25
CA SER A 124 6.57 12.90 -10.89
C SER A 124 5.30 13.06 -10.05
N HIS A 125 5.32 12.55 -8.83
CA HIS A 125 4.27 12.74 -7.84
C HIS A 125 4.44 14.12 -7.21
N TYR A 126 3.44 14.99 -7.39
CA TYR A 126 3.45 16.33 -6.82
C TYR A 126 2.36 16.51 -5.77
N GLN A 127 2.72 17.26 -4.74
CA GLN A 127 1.81 17.72 -3.70
C GLN A 127 1.81 19.24 -3.63
N ARG A 128 0.69 19.81 -3.23
CA ARG A 128 0.54 21.25 -2.96
C ARG A 128 0.53 21.49 -1.46
N ALA A 129 1.31 22.45 -1.00
CA ALA A 129 1.24 22.92 0.38
C ALA A 129 -0.10 23.61 0.65
N VAL A 130 -0.84 23.13 1.64
CA VAL A 130 -2.10 23.74 2.12
C VAL A 130 -1.89 24.58 3.38
N ILE A 131 -0.79 24.35 4.10
CA ILE A 131 -0.38 25.09 5.30
C ILE A 131 1.11 25.40 5.19
N SER A 132 1.52 26.65 5.40
CA SER A 132 2.94 27.03 5.39
C SER A 132 3.74 26.29 6.48
N HIS A 133 5.02 26.05 6.21
CA HIS A 133 5.96 25.46 7.15
C HIS A 133 7.30 26.18 7.07
N LYS A 134 7.77 26.62 8.22
CA LYS A 134 9.15 27.03 8.42
C LYS A 134 9.88 25.90 9.14
N ASN A 135 11.04 25.53 8.62
CA ASN A 135 11.91 24.52 9.19
C ASN A 135 12.25 24.83 10.65
N ILE A 136 12.06 23.84 11.51
CA ILE A 136 12.40 23.87 12.93
C ILE A 136 13.77 23.21 13.12
N TRP A 137 14.01 22.10 12.42
CA TRP A 137 15.25 21.32 12.53
C TRP A 137 16.06 21.35 11.22
N PRO A 138 17.39 21.12 11.30
CA PRO A 138 18.20 20.90 10.10
C PRO A 138 17.66 19.71 9.29
N GLY A 139 17.50 19.90 7.98
CA GLY A 139 16.98 18.87 7.08
C GLY A 139 15.47 18.95 6.83
N GLU A 140 14.73 19.81 7.54
CA GLU A 140 13.34 20.12 7.19
C GLU A 140 13.25 21.11 6.03
N LEU A 141 12.22 20.94 5.21
CA LEU A 141 11.91 21.77 4.06
C LEU A 141 10.98 22.91 4.46
N SER A 142 11.42 24.15 4.24
CA SER A 142 10.54 25.33 4.35
C SER A 142 9.75 25.56 3.07
N PHE A 143 8.48 25.91 3.19
CA PHE A 143 7.57 26.23 2.08
C PHE A 143 6.39 27.08 2.54
N GLU A 144 5.80 27.81 1.61
CA GLU A 144 4.59 28.59 1.83
C GLU A 144 3.35 27.87 1.27
N ARG A 145 2.18 28.23 1.78
CA ARG A 145 0.91 27.74 1.23
C ARG A 145 0.83 28.02 -0.28
N GLY A 146 0.51 26.99 -1.05
CA GLY A 146 0.43 27.02 -2.50
C GLY A 146 1.70 26.56 -3.21
N ASP A 147 2.82 26.41 -2.51
CA ASP A 147 4.04 25.84 -3.10
C ASP A 147 3.83 24.38 -3.50
N ILE A 148 4.57 23.98 -4.55
CA ILE A 148 4.50 22.63 -5.11
C ILE A 148 5.76 21.86 -4.70
N ILE A 149 5.54 20.70 -4.11
CA ILE A 149 6.57 19.80 -3.61
C ILE A 149 6.52 18.54 -4.47
N LYS A 150 7.67 18.11 -4.98
CA LYS A 150 7.84 16.78 -5.58
C LYS A 150 8.04 15.79 -4.44
N THR A 151 7.07 14.92 -4.23
CA THR A 151 7.08 13.94 -3.14
C THR A 151 7.92 12.73 -3.52
N GLU A 152 8.78 12.31 -2.61
CA GLU A 152 9.65 11.13 -2.77
C GLU A 152 9.15 9.95 -1.93
N GLY A 153 8.56 10.21 -0.75
CA GLY A 153 8.03 9.17 0.11
C GLY A 153 7.44 9.69 1.43
N ASN A 154 6.91 8.77 2.23
CA ASN A 154 6.39 9.01 3.58
C ASN A 154 7.21 8.17 4.56
N HIS A 155 7.63 8.75 5.68
CA HIS A 155 8.42 8.04 6.70
C HIS A 155 7.55 7.33 7.74
N TRP A 156 6.23 7.47 7.63
CA TRP A 156 5.23 6.86 8.51
C TRP A 156 5.33 7.31 9.98
N ASP A 157 5.96 8.45 10.23
CA ASP A 157 6.18 9.08 11.54
C ASP A 157 5.56 10.48 11.65
N GLY A 158 4.77 10.88 10.66
CA GLY A 158 4.17 12.21 10.53
C GLY A 158 4.93 13.13 9.58
N PHE A 159 6.11 12.73 9.09
CA PHE A 159 6.87 13.44 8.08
C PHE A 159 6.95 12.68 6.75
N SER A 160 7.01 13.45 5.68
CA SER A 160 7.28 13.02 4.31
C SER A 160 8.58 13.64 3.83
N GLN A 161 9.19 13.03 2.82
CA GLN A 161 10.38 13.56 2.16
C GLN A 161 10.03 14.02 0.74
N GLY A 162 10.64 15.12 0.31
CA GLY A 162 10.48 15.62 -1.05
C GLY A 162 11.34 16.84 -1.33
N SER A 163 11.16 17.39 -2.52
CA SER A 163 11.89 18.56 -3.01
C SER A 163 10.97 19.68 -3.44
N HIS A 164 11.30 20.90 -3.06
CA HIS A 164 10.58 22.10 -3.46
C HIS A 164 10.86 22.39 -4.95
N THR A 165 9.81 22.44 -5.76
CA THR A 165 9.94 22.50 -7.23
C THR A 165 10.60 23.78 -7.77
N LYS A 166 10.44 24.93 -7.09
CA LYS A 166 11.02 26.21 -7.53
C LYS A 166 12.55 26.30 -7.40
N ASN A 167 13.13 25.71 -6.34
CA ASN A 167 14.55 25.89 -5.99
C ASN A 167 15.32 24.57 -5.84
N GLY A 168 14.63 23.42 -5.96
CA GLY A 168 15.23 22.08 -5.85
C GLY A 168 15.69 21.70 -4.45
N THR A 169 15.38 22.49 -3.41
CA THR A 169 15.77 22.14 -2.04
C THR A 169 14.99 20.92 -1.58
N SER A 170 15.68 19.89 -1.10
CA SER A 170 15.08 18.69 -0.52
C SER A 170 15.07 18.74 1.00
N GLY A 171 14.08 18.09 1.60
CA GLY A 171 14.01 17.94 3.04
C GLY A 171 12.75 17.22 3.50
N LEU A 172 12.64 17.05 4.81
CA LEU A 172 11.46 16.51 5.48
C LEU A 172 10.40 17.58 5.64
N TYR A 173 9.14 17.20 5.57
CA TYR A 173 8.02 18.10 5.87
C TYR A 173 6.87 17.35 6.53
N PRO A 174 6.07 18.00 7.41
CA PRO A 174 4.93 17.35 8.02
C PRO A 174 3.88 16.96 6.97
N SER A 175 3.57 15.66 6.85
CA SER A 175 2.75 15.11 5.76
C SER A 175 1.34 15.71 5.70
N TYR A 176 0.77 16.10 6.84
CA TYR A 176 -0.57 16.68 6.91
C TYR A 176 -0.68 18.10 6.32
N LYS A 177 0.44 18.76 6.02
CA LYS A 177 0.46 20.13 5.48
C LYS A 177 0.35 20.21 3.97
N THR A 178 0.18 19.07 3.32
CA THR A 178 0.18 18.94 1.86
C THR A 178 -1.01 18.12 1.38
N GLU A 179 -1.47 18.39 0.17
CA GLU A 179 -2.50 17.60 -0.55
C GLU A 179 -1.95 17.10 -1.88
N ASP A 180 -2.40 15.95 -2.36
CA ASP A 180 -2.02 15.42 -3.67
C ASP A 180 -2.56 16.26 -4.82
N ILE A 181 -1.74 16.48 -5.84
CA ILE A 181 -2.16 17.11 -7.09
C ILE A 181 -2.59 16.02 -8.06
N ILE A 182 -3.90 15.97 -8.33
CA ILE A 182 -4.48 15.03 -9.30
C ILE A 182 -4.15 15.50 -10.71
N ASN A 183 -3.39 14.69 -11.45
CA ASN A 183 -3.07 14.94 -12.85
C ASN A 183 -4.21 14.44 -13.75
N ILE A 184 -4.79 15.34 -14.55
CA ILE A 184 -5.90 15.02 -15.46
C ILE A 184 -5.37 15.00 -16.89
N VAL A 185 -5.61 13.90 -17.60
CA VAL A 185 -5.26 13.74 -19.02
C VAL A 185 -6.53 13.50 -19.82
N LYS A 186 -6.65 14.18 -20.97
CA LYS A 186 -7.77 13.97 -21.89
C LYS A 186 -7.59 12.64 -22.64
N MET A 187 -8.24 11.59 -22.15
CA MET A 187 -8.35 10.31 -22.84
C MET A 187 -9.49 10.34 -23.87
N TYR A 188 -9.45 9.43 -24.85
CA TYR A 188 -10.58 9.20 -25.74
C TYR A 188 -11.75 8.58 -24.96
N THR A 189 -12.97 9.07 -25.18
CA THR A 189 -14.14 8.71 -24.36
C THR A 189 -14.96 7.55 -24.93
N TYR A 190 -14.56 6.99 -26.08
CA TYR A 190 -15.23 5.87 -26.75
C TYR A 190 -16.76 6.05 -26.89
N PRO A 191 -17.26 7.15 -27.49
CA PRO A 191 -18.70 7.43 -27.62
C PRO A 191 -19.48 6.34 -28.39
N GLU A 192 -18.79 5.51 -29.18
CA GLU A 192 -19.36 4.36 -29.87
C GLU A 192 -19.70 3.17 -28.96
N VAL A 193 -19.16 3.12 -27.75
CA VAL A 193 -19.42 2.04 -26.78
C VAL A 193 -20.71 2.36 -26.03
N LYS A 194 -21.72 1.49 -26.19
CA LYS A 194 -22.93 1.56 -25.38
C LYS A 194 -22.61 0.98 -24.00
N ILE A 195 -22.79 1.78 -22.96
CA ILE A 195 -22.79 1.28 -21.59
C ILE A 195 -24.15 0.61 -21.39
N GLU A 196 -24.17 -0.73 -21.36
CA GLU A 196 -25.33 -1.43 -20.83
C GLU A 196 -25.37 -1.13 -19.33
N ASP A 197 -26.52 -0.64 -18.84
CA ASP A 197 -26.70 -0.41 -17.41
C ASP A 197 -26.38 -1.72 -16.69
N ALA A 198 -25.32 -1.72 -15.87
CA ALA A 198 -25.03 -2.86 -15.03
C ALA A 198 -26.21 -2.99 -14.05
N ASP A 199 -26.88 -4.15 -14.07
CA ASP A 199 -27.87 -4.51 -13.06
C ASP A 199 -27.19 -4.46 -11.68
N VAL A 200 -27.35 -3.34 -10.97
CA VAL A 200 -26.94 -3.15 -9.57
C VAL A 200 -28.08 -3.60 -8.66
#